data_AF-A0A534JKD5-F1
#
_entry.id   AF-A0A534JKD5-F1
#
_cell.length_a   1.000
_cell.length_b   1.000
_cell.length_c   1.000
_cell.angle_alpha   90.00
_cell.angle_beta   90.00
_cell.angle_gamma   90.00
#
_symmetry.space_group_name_H-M   'P 1'
#
loop_
_entity.id
_entity.type
_entity.pdbx_description
1 polymer ?
#
loop_
_entity_poly.entity_id
_entity_poly.type
_entity_poly.pdbx_seq_one_letter_code
_entity_poly.pdbx_strand_id
1 'polypeptide(L)' 'MTFQAYLDNIKAKTGKTPEDLMKLAKKKGLLRPDMKAGELVAWLKKDFGL' A
#
# COMPACT_ATOMS: atom_id res chain seq x y z
N MET A 1 3.68 15.56 -7.06
CA MET A 1 2.65 14.86 -6.26
C MET A 1 3.24 14.57 -4.90
N THR A 2 2.64 15.05 -3.83
CA THR A 2 3.13 14.82 -2.47
C THR A 2 2.79 13.40 -2.02
N PHE A 3 3.63 12.82 -1.16
CA PHE A 3 3.42 11.49 -0.58
C PHE A 3 2.02 11.34 0.05
N GLN A 4 1.46 12.43 0.61
CA GLN A 4 0.10 12.50 1.14
C GLN A 4 -1.00 12.15 0.12
N ALA A 5 -0.92 12.64 -1.12
CA ALA A 5 -1.95 12.34 -2.13
C ALA A 5 -1.95 10.85 -2.52
N TYR A 6 -0.79 10.21 -2.45
CA TYR A 6 -0.66 8.77 -2.67
C TYR A 6 -1.28 7.97 -1.51
N LEU A 7 -1.02 8.39 -0.27
CA LEU A 7 -1.61 7.80 0.92
C LEU A 7 -3.14 7.94 0.94
N ASP A 8 -3.66 9.09 0.51
CA ASP A 8 -5.10 9.35 0.48
C ASP A 8 -5.82 8.51 -0.57
N ASN A 9 -5.25 8.39 -1.79
CA ASN A 9 -5.77 7.51 -2.83
C ASN A 9 -5.80 6.04 -2.39
N ILE A 10 -4.74 5.59 -1.72
CA ILE A 10 -4.66 4.24 -1.20
C ILE A 10 -5.73 4.00 -0.13
N LYS A 11 -5.94 4.96 0.79
CA LYS A 11 -6.99 4.90 1.81
C LYS A 11 -8.39 4.91 1.19
N ALA A 12 -8.63 5.77 0.20
CA ALA A 12 -9.91 5.86 -0.50
C ALA A 12 -10.26 4.56 -1.23
N LYS A 13 -9.26 3.88 -1.81
CA LYS A 13 -9.48 2.66 -2.60
C LYS A 13 -9.50 1.36 -1.80
N THR A 14 -8.73 1.28 -0.71
CA THR A 14 -8.68 0.06 0.12
C THR A 14 -9.49 0.16 1.40
N GLY A 15 -9.95 1.36 1.77
CA GLY A 15 -10.56 1.63 3.07
C GLY A 15 -9.57 1.53 4.24
N LYS A 16 -8.29 1.21 3.98
CA LYS A 16 -7.26 0.96 4.98
C LYS A 16 -6.33 2.15 5.11
N THR A 17 -5.95 2.45 6.35
CA THR A 17 -4.96 3.49 6.60
C THR A 17 -3.57 3.05 6.14
N PRO A 18 -2.68 4.02 5.83
CA PRO A 18 -1.29 3.74 5.47
C PRO A 18 -0.57 2.82 6.45
N GLU A 19 -0.84 2.99 7.74
CA GLU A 19 -0.29 2.17 8.82
C GLU A 19 -0.80 0.72 8.77
N ASP A 20 -2.08 0.52 8.44
CA ASP A 20 -2.67 -0.81 8.30
C ASP A 20 -2.05 -1.56 7.12
N LEU A 21 -1.75 -0.82 6.04
CA LEU A 21 -1.05 -1.36 4.88
C LEU A 21 0.41 -1.65 5.16
N MET A 22 1.10 -0.82 5.94
CA MET A 22 2.43 -1.16 6.44
C MET A 22 2.39 -2.43 7.30
N LYS A 23 1.41 -2.56 8.20
CA LYS A 23 1.24 -3.77 9.00
C LYS A 23 0.97 -5.01 8.14
N LEU A 24 0.11 -4.90 7.12
CA LEU A 24 -0.16 -5.98 6.19
C LEU A 24 1.05 -6.32 5.32
N ALA A 25 1.76 -5.32 4.81
CA ALA A 25 3.00 -5.50 4.06
C ALA A 25 4.07 -6.17 4.94
N LYS A 26 4.17 -5.80 6.22
CA LYS A 26 5.07 -6.45 7.19
C LYS A 26 4.66 -7.91 7.38
N LYS A 27 3.37 -8.16 7.55
CA LYS A 27 2.79 -9.50 7.78
C LYS A 27 2.94 -10.40 6.56
N LYS A 28 2.89 -9.85 5.34
CA LYS A 28 3.18 -10.56 4.09
C LYS A 28 4.67 -10.70 3.78
N GLY A 29 5.57 -10.09 4.56
CA GLY A 29 7.01 -10.07 4.27
C GLY A 29 7.38 -9.19 3.08
N LEU A 30 6.49 -8.27 2.66
CA LEU A 30 6.71 -7.35 1.55
C LEU A 30 7.55 -6.13 1.93
N LEU A 31 7.61 -5.79 3.23
CA LEU A 31 8.40 -4.67 3.77
C LEU A 31 9.91 -4.94 3.64
N ARG A 32 10.41 -4.76 2.42
CA ARG A 32 11.82 -4.70 2.08
C ARG A 32 12.22 -3.23 1.98
N PRO A 33 13.46 -2.86 2.38
CA PRO A 33 13.95 -1.50 2.20
C PRO A 33 13.95 -1.04 0.74
N ASP A 34 13.98 -2.00 -0.21
CA ASP A 34 13.91 -1.75 -1.65
C ASP A 34 12.49 -1.81 -2.23
N MET A 35 11.46 -1.97 -1.39
CA MET A 35 10.07 -2.15 -1.84
C MET A 35 9.60 -0.90 -2.58
N LYS A 36 9.31 -1.06 -3.88
CA LYS A 36 8.83 0.05 -4.70
C LYS A 36 7.35 0.31 -4.43
N ALA A 37 6.97 1.59 -4.49
CA ALA A 37 5.57 2.01 -4.42
C ALA A 37 4.70 1.29 -5.48
N GLY A 38 5.28 0.96 -6.64
CA GLY A 38 4.62 0.17 -7.68
C GLY A 38 4.33 -1.29 -7.30
N GLU A 39 5.22 -1.95 -6.53
CA GLU A 39 4.95 -3.30 -6.00
C GLU A 39 3.84 -3.27 -4.95
N LEU A 40 3.81 -2.23 -4.11
CA LEU A 40 2.72 -2.03 -3.15
C LEU A 40 1.39 -1.87 -3.89
N VAL A 41 1.33 -1.04 -4.94
CA VAL A 41 0.11 -0.89 -5.75
C VAL A 41 -0.26 -2.17 -6.45
N ALA A 42 0.67 -2.89 -7.07
CA ALA A 42 0.38 -4.17 -7.73
C ALA A 42 -0.20 -5.20 -6.73
N TRP A 43 0.34 -5.24 -5.51
CA TRP A 43 -0.21 -6.07 -4.44
C TRP A 43 -1.60 -5.62 -4.00
N LEU A 44 -1.80 -4.30 -3.81
CA LEU A 44 -3.12 -3.75 -3.47
C LEU A 44 -4.15 -4.04 -4.56
N LYS A 45 -3.77 -3.97 -5.84
CA LYS A 45 -4.61 -4.39 -6.96
C LYS A 45 -5.01 -5.85 -6.86
N LYS A 46 -4.06 -6.71 -6.49
CA LYS A 46 -4.26 -8.16 -6.43
C LYS A 46 -5.11 -8.62 -5.23
N ASP A 47 -4.92 -8.03 -4.05
CA ASP A 47 -5.66 -8.39 -2.83
C ASP A 47 -6.96 -7.61 -2.65
N PHE A 48 -7.04 -6.37 -3.16
CA PHE A 48 -8.17 -5.46 -2.96
C PHE A 48 -8.91 -5.08 -4.25
N GLY A 49 -8.55 -5.67 -5.41
CA GLY A 49 -9.27 -5.47 -6.68
C GLY A 49 -9.15 -4.07 -7.29
N LEU A 50 -8.00 -3.43 -7.08
CA LEU A 50 -7.72 -2.00 -7.25
C LEU A 50 -7.33 -1.57 -8.69
#